data_AF-A0A357C4K5-F1
#
_entry.id   AF-A0A357C4K5-F1
#
_cell.length_a   1.000
_cell.length_b   1.000
_cell.length_c   1.000
_cell.angle_alpha   90.00
_cell.angle_beta   90.00
_cell.angle_gamma   90.00
#
_symmetry.space_group_name_H-M   'P 1'
#
loop_
_entity.id
_entity.type
_entity.pdbx_description
1 polymer ?
#
loop_
_entity_poly.entity_id
_entity_poly.type
_entity_poly.pdbx_seq_one_letter_code
_entity_poly.pdbx_strand_id
1 'polypeptide(L)'
;MLKWPDRAKVAIRKLFEPLQAIDVYIEDSNDEAFYKTLLNTVSKGKVTIARVFALGGRQPVIDAALAHDHSKRRALFLIDGDFEWVRGLPAPLVFGIHRHDAYCIENLLFCEKALAQILSQDAILTEDEAYQTLDLKSWIRSIQDPLLELFSAFATSHEFAPEIKTVSLGVGNLCTQPKKGAAVLDVAKVSHATTKALADAEAKTDKKKVQNIYNQTLE
;
A
#
# COMPACT_ATOMS: atom_id res chain seq x y z
N MET A 1 0.94 -24.15 -2.08
CA MET A 1 2.24 -23.56 -1.64
C MET A 1 2.71 -24.30 -0.40
N LEU A 2 3.98 -24.74 -0.35
CA LEU A 2 4.54 -25.42 0.84
C LEU A 2 4.61 -24.43 2.01
N LYS A 3 3.86 -24.68 3.09
CA LYS A 3 3.87 -23.86 4.31
C LYS A 3 4.90 -24.44 5.27
N TRP A 4 6.00 -23.72 5.47
CA TRP A 4 7.05 -24.13 6.39
C TRP A 4 6.64 -23.91 7.85
N PRO A 5 7.00 -24.81 8.78
CA PRO A 5 6.82 -24.57 10.21
C PRO A 5 7.70 -23.39 10.67
N ASP A 6 7.30 -22.67 11.72
CA ASP A 6 7.98 -21.41 12.11
C ASP A 6 9.46 -21.61 12.48
N ARG A 7 9.81 -22.75 13.08
CA ARG A 7 11.21 -23.14 13.33
C ARG A 7 12.05 -23.19 12.05
N ALA A 8 11.44 -23.57 10.92
CA ALA A 8 12.12 -23.63 9.63
C ALA A 8 12.29 -22.24 9.02
N LYS A 9 11.43 -21.26 9.32
CA LYS A 9 11.59 -19.87 8.84
C LYS A 9 12.89 -19.25 9.37
N VAL A 10 13.24 -19.50 10.64
CA VAL A 10 14.50 -19.05 11.24
C VAL A 10 15.71 -19.69 10.56
N ALA A 11 15.65 -21.01 10.32
CA ALA A 11 16.71 -21.74 9.63
C ALA A 11 16.87 -21.28 8.17
N ILE A 12 15.76 -20.99 7.48
CA ILE A 12 15.77 -20.41 6.13
C ILE A 12 16.49 -19.06 6.17
N ARG A 13 16.18 -18.16 7.10
CA ARG A 13 16.91 -16.88 7.18
C ARG A 13 18.41 -17.09 7.34
N LYS A 14 18.82 -17.99 8.24
CA LYS A 14 20.24 -18.32 8.46
C LYS A 14 20.93 -18.86 7.21
N LEU A 15 20.23 -19.66 6.40
CA LEU A 15 20.74 -20.21 5.13
C LEU A 15 21.08 -19.12 4.11
N PHE A 16 20.33 -18.02 4.10
CA PHE A 16 20.52 -16.93 3.14
C PHE A 16 21.53 -15.87 3.60
N GLU A 17 21.97 -15.87 4.87
CA GLU A 17 22.92 -14.88 5.40
C GLU A 17 24.20 -14.72 4.54
N PRO A 18 24.86 -15.79 4.05
CA PRO A 18 26.05 -15.64 3.20
C PRO A 18 25.77 -15.00 1.83
N LEU A 19 24.50 -14.96 1.41
CA LEU A 19 24.09 -14.51 0.08
C LEU A 19 23.51 -13.09 0.08
N GLN A 20 23.33 -12.46 1.24
CA GLN A 20 22.71 -11.14 1.33
C GLN A 20 23.38 -10.21 2.35
N ALA A 21 23.53 -8.94 1.98
CA ALA A 21 24.24 -7.93 2.76
C ALA A 21 23.47 -7.47 4.01
N ILE A 22 22.13 -7.50 3.97
CA ILE A 22 21.22 -7.24 5.10
C ILE A 22 20.04 -8.21 5.05
N ASP A 23 19.37 -8.41 6.18
CA ASP A 23 18.09 -9.12 6.21
C ASP A 23 16.96 -8.13 5.93
N VAL A 24 15.95 -8.55 5.17
CA VAL A 24 14.82 -7.69 4.79
C VAL A 24 13.51 -8.36 5.14
N TYR A 25 12.69 -7.65 5.89
CA TYR A 25 11.38 -8.11 6.35
C TYR A 25 10.27 -7.19 5.83
N ILE A 26 9.16 -7.79 5.40
CA ILE A 26 7.99 -7.07 4.85
C ILE A 26 6.70 -7.59 5.48
N GLU A 27 5.61 -6.85 5.32
CA GLU A 27 4.29 -7.23 5.82
C GLU A 27 3.74 -8.46 5.11
N ASP A 28 3.46 -8.32 3.81
CA ASP A 28 2.65 -9.29 3.08
C ASP A 28 3.46 -10.40 2.42
N SER A 29 2.81 -11.56 2.35
CA SER A 29 3.32 -12.70 1.60
C SER A 29 2.99 -12.55 0.13
N ASN A 30 3.86 -13.08 -0.73
CA ASN A 30 3.84 -13.01 -2.20
C ASN A 30 4.52 -11.76 -2.80
N ASP A 31 4.87 -10.76 -2.00
CA ASP A 31 5.60 -9.58 -2.47
C ASP A 31 7.13 -9.71 -2.33
N GLU A 32 7.63 -10.84 -1.82
CA GLU A 32 9.06 -11.01 -1.56
C GLU A 32 9.90 -10.90 -2.85
N ALA A 33 9.39 -11.41 -3.97
CA ALA A 33 10.06 -11.32 -5.27
C ALA A 33 10.07 -9.88 -5.81
N PHE A 34 8.97 -9.16 -5.62
CA PHE A 34 8.84 -7.76 -5.98
C PHE A 34 9.84 -6.92 -5.17
N TYR A 35 9.80 -6.97 -3.83
CA TYR A 35 10.70 -6.21 -2.97
C TYR A 35 12.17 -6.55 -3.17
N LYS A 36 12.49 -7.83 -3.41
CA LYS A 36 13.85 -8.23 -3.78
C LYS A 36 14.32 -7.47 -5.03
N THR A 37 13.49 -7.45 -6.07
CA THR A 37 13.83 -6.79 -7.34
C THR A 37 13.95 -5.29 -7.14
N LEU A 38 12.99 -4.66 -6.47
CA LEU A 38 12.97 -3.24 -6.14
C LEU A 38 14.25 -2.82 -5.41
N LEU A 39 14.57 -3.48 -4.30
CA LEU A 39 15.69 -3.07 -3.45
C LEU A 39 17.05 -3.30 -4.11
N ASN A 40 17.24 -4.38 -4.88
CA ASN A 40 18.48 -4.57 -5.65
C ASN A 40 18.61 -3.51 -6.77
N THR A 41 17.49 -3.11 -7.37
CA THR A 41 17.46 -2.08 -8.42
C THR A 41 17.84 -0.71 -7.86
N VAL A 42 17.17 -0.30 -6.77
CA VAL A 42 17.41 0.98 -6.12
C VAL A 42 18.82 1.05 -5.50
N SER A 43 19.34 -0.06 -4.98
CA SER A 43 20.70 -0.11 -4.44
C SER A 43 21.78 -0.08 -5.52
N LYS A 44 21.43 -0.24 -6.80
CA LYS A 44 22.36 -0.35 -7.94
C LYS A 44 23.46 -1.39 -7.68
N GLY A 45 23.09 -2.51 -7.06
CA GLY A 45 24.01 -3.60 -6.71
C GLY A 45 24.93 -3.33 -5.52
N LYS A 46 24.85 -2.17 -4.85
CA LYS A 46 25.66 -1.87 -3.65
C LYS A 46 25.26 -2.70 -2.43
N VAL A 47 24.01 -3.13 -2.38
CA VAL A 47 23.46 -3.97 -1.31
C VAL A 47 22.83 -5.18 -1.97
N THR A 48 23.46 -6.34 -1.82
CA THR A 48 22.94 -7.60 -2.35
C THR A 48 21.82 -8.12 -1.47
N ILE A 49 20.64 -8.35 -2.05
CA ILE A 49 19.50 -8.95 -1.35
C ILE A 49 19.10 -10.23 -2.10
N ALA A 50 19.43 -11.39 -1.53
CA ALA A 50 19.08 -12.68 -2.11
C ALA A 50 17.63 -13.08 -1.84
N ARG A 51 17.11 -12.73 -0.66
CA ARG A 51 15.77 -13.06 -0.22
C ARG A 51 15.17 -11.96 0.69
N VAL A 52 13.85 -11.82 0.60
CA VAL A 52 13.01 -11.03 1.50
C VAL A 52 12.12 -11.98 2.29
N PHE A 53 11.74 -11.62 3.52
CA PHE A 53 10.94 -12.45 4.43
C PHE A 53 9.64 -11.75 4.82
N ALA A 54 8.50 -12.28 4.39
CA ALA A 54 7.19 -11.81 4.85
C ALA A 54 6.90 -12.25 6.30
N LEU A 55 6.31 -11.35 7.09
CA LEU A 55 5.97 -11.59 8.49
C LEU A 55 4.46 -11.65 8.77
N GLY A 56 3.62 -11.39 7.78
CA GLY A 56 2.17 -11.55 7.85
C GLY A 56 1.45 -10.33 8.45
N GLY A 57 1.93 -9.13 8.12
CA GLY A 57 1.32 -7.85 8.48
C GLY A 57 2.22 -6.92 9.31
N ARG A 58 1.76 -5.68 9.46
CA ARG A 58 2.41 -4.58 10.19
C ARG A 58 2.94 -4.94 11.58
N GLN A 59 2.09 -5.44 12.48
CA GLN A 59 2.47 -5.67 13.88
C GLN A 59 3.59 -6.71 14.02
N PRO A 60 3.54 -7.89 13.36
CA PRO A 60 4.67 -8.81 13.32
C PRO A 60 5.99 -8.19 12.83
N VAL A 61 5.95 -7.26 11.87
CA VAL A 61 7.15 -6.56 11.39
C VAL A 61 7.71 -5.63 12.46
N ILE A 62 6.85 -4.86 13.14
CA ILE A 62 7.27 -3.97 14.23
C ILE A 62 7.85 -4.77 15.40
N ASP A 63 7.19 -5.86 15.80
CA ASP A 63 7.65 -6.72 16.90
C ASP A 63 9.01 -7.35 16.57
N ALA A 64 9.18 -7.81 15.33
CA ALA A 64 10.46 -8.35 14.87
C ALA A 64 11.57 -7.30 14.88
N ALA A 65 11.28 -6.05 14.50
CA ALA A 65 12.25 -4.97 14.53
C ALA A 65 12.68 -4.60 15.95
N LEU A 66 11.73 -4.55 16.89
CA LEU A 66 11.99 -4.27 18.31
C LEU A 66 12.87 -5.36 18.95
N ALA A 67 12.66 -6.62 18.59
CA ALA A 67 13.43 -7.75 19.10
C ALA A 67 14.78 -7.97 18.38
N HIS A 68 15.08 -7.21 17.31
CA HIS A 68 16.22 -7.47 16.45
C HIS A 68 17.52 -6.89 16.98
N ASP A 69 18.55 -7.74 17.08
CA ASP A 69 19.89 -7.35 17.51
C ASP A 69 20.75 -6.91 16.31
N HIS A 70 20.74 -5.60 16.05
CA HIS A 70 21.51 -4.98 14.96
C HIS A 70 23.04 -5.06 15.14
N SER A 71 23.54 -5.37 16.34
CA SER A 71 24.98 -5.57 16.57
C SER A 71 25.49 -6.87 15.94
N LYS A 72 24.62 -7.88 15.83
CA LYS A 72 24.95 -9.17 15.20
C LYS A 72 24.71 -9.14 13.70
N ARG A 73 23.65 -8.47 13.27
CA ARG A 73 23.19 -8.51 11.89
C ARG A 73 22.35 -7.28 11.57
N ARG A 74 22.66 -6.57 10.50
CA ARG A 74 21.82 -5.47 10.02
C ARG A 74 20.54 -6.00 9.36
N ALA A 75 19.41 -5.36 9.65
CA ALA A 75 18.13 -5.67 9.02
C ALA A 75 17.36 -4.40 8.64
N LEU A 76 16.50 -4.54 7.63
CA LEU A 76 15.54 -3.54 7.18
C LEU A 76 14.13 -4.14 7.31
N PHE A 77 13.22 -3.38 7.91
CA PHE A 77 11.84 -3.74 8.15
C PHE A 77 10.96 -2.74 7.42
N LEU A 78 10.23 -3.19 6.40
CA LEU A 78 9.37 -2.34 5.58
C LEU A 78 7.92 -2.51 5.99
N ILE A 79 7.25 -1.38 6.17
CA ILE A 79 5.82 -1.32 6.46
C ILE A 79 5.13 -0.29 5.55
N ASP A 80 3.87 -0.53 5.24
CA ASP A 80 3.06 0.38 4.44
C ASP A 80 2.62 1.60 5.26
N GLY A 81 2.30 2.69 4.57
CA GLY A 81 1.85 3.92 5.21
C GLY A 81 0.51 3.73 5.92
N ASP A 82 -0.41 3.03 5.26
CA ASP A 82 -1.80 2.83 5.67
C ASP A 82 -2.49 4.15 6.04
N PHE A 83 -3.60 4.05 6.77
CA PHE A 83 -4.30 5.19 7.34
C PHE A 83 -3.50 5.94 8.42
N GLU A 84 -2.40 5.38 8.94
CA GLU A 84 -1.51 6.15 9.82
C GLU A 84 -0.75 7.22 9.05
N TRP A 85 -0.26 6.90 7.84
CA TRP A 85 0.35 7.88 6.95
C TRP A 85 -0.67 8.90 6.45
N VAL A 86 -1.87 8.46 6.05
CA VAL A 86 -2.96 9.38 5.61
C VAL A 86 -3.33 10.38 6.70
N ARG A 87 -3.26 9.97 7.98
CA ARG A 87 -3.52 10.86 9.14
C ARG A 87 -2.32 11.71 9.56
N GLY A 88 -1.21 11.67 8.83
CA GLY A 88 0.01 12.38 9.18
C GLY A 88 0.65 11.91 10.50
N LEU A 89 0.35 10.69 10.96
CA LEU A 89 0.96 10.15 12.17
C LEU A 89 2.43 9.83 11.90
N PRO A 90 3.33 10.06 12.86
CA PRO A 90 4.74 9.73 12.70
C PRO A 90 4.92 8.22 12.52
N ALA A 91 5.93 7.83 11.73
CA ALA A 91 6.33 6.43 11.64
C ALA A 91 6.86 5.92 13.00
N PRO A 92 6.77 4.61 13.27
CA PRO A 92 7.34 4.02 14.49
C PRO A 92 8.83 4.36 14.64
N LEU A 93 9.21 4.90 15.79
CA LEU A 93 10.60 5.27 16.11
C LEU A 93 11.42 4.04 16.52
N VAL A 94 11.51 3.05 15.62
CA VAL A 94 12.25 1.80 15.82
C VAL A 94 13.36 1.69 14.79
N PHE A 95 14.60 1.47 15.26
CA PHE A 95 15.75 1.41 14.36
C PHE A 95 15.63 0.26 13.35
N GLY A 96 15.81 0.60 12.07
CA GLY A 96 15.69 -0.34 10.96
C GLY A 96 14.28 -0.46 10.38
N ILE A 97 13.25 0.14 10.99
CA ILE A 97 11.94 0.29 10.36
C ILE A 97 11.99 1.44 9.34
N HIS A 98 11.42 1.19 8.16
CA HIS A 98 11.08 2.20 7.18
C HIS A 98 9.62 2.02 6.78
N ARG A 99 8.81 3.03 7.09
CA ARG A 99 7.44 3.15 6.59
C ARG A 99 7.49 3.91 5.27
N HIS A 100 6.75 3.45 4.27
CA HIS A 100 6.63 4.19 3.01
C HIS A 100 6.01 5.57 3.25
N ASP A 101 6.48 6.56 2.50
CA ASP A 101 5.88 7.90 2.45
C ASP A 101 4.70 7.94 1.46
N ALA A 102 3.89 6.89 1.47
CA ALA A 102 2.68 6.72 0.68
C ALA A 102 1.77 5.70 1.38
N TYR A 103 0.48 5.67 1.01
CA TYR A 103 -0.49 4.72 1.58
C TYR A 103 -0.01 3.26 1.47
N CYS A 104 0.41 2.84 0.29
CA CYS A 104 1.10 1.56 0.05
C CYS A 104 2.20 1.71 -0.99
N ILE A 105 3.00 0.66 -1.21
CA ILE A 105 4.11 0.70 -2.16
C ILE A 105 3.65 0.92 -3.62
N GLU A 106 2.47 0.41 -3.98
CA GLU A 106 1.90 0.52 -5.33
C GLU A 106 1.70 1.99 -5.74
N ASN A 107 1.40 2.88 -4.78
CA ASN A 107 1.28 4.32 -5.06
C ASN A 107 2.58 4.91 -5.64
N LEU A 108 3.74 4.31 -5.33
CA LEU A 108 5.05 4.76 -5.79
C LEU A 108 5.47 4.14 -7.14
N LEU A 109 4.71 3.17 -7.64
CA LEU A 109 5.05 2.39 -8.85
C LEU A 109 4.32 2.85 -10.12
N PHE A 110 3.43 3.84 -10.01
CA PHE A 110 2.72 4.38 -11.18
C PHE A 110 3.69 5.02 -12.17
N CYS A 111 3.80 4.43 -13.37
CA CYS A 111 4.67 4.91 -14.44
C CYS A 111 3.90 5.01 -15.76
N GLU A 112 3.56 6.23 -16.16
CA GLU A 112 2.84 6.52 -17.42
C GLU A 112 3.54 5.90 -18.63
N LYS A 113 4.87 5.99 -18.69
CA LYS A 113 5.68 5.41 -19.76
C LYS A 113 5.53 3.88 -19.83
N ALA A 114 5.57 3.19 -18.69
CA ALA A 114 5.42 1.73 -18.67
C ALA A 114 4.02 1.32 -19.15
N LEU A 115 2.98 2.05 -18.73
CA LEU A 115 1.60 1.83 -19.17
C LEU A 115 1.44 2.07 -20.67
N ALA A 116 1.98 3.17 -21.21
CA ALA A 116 1.96 3.46 -22.65
C ALA A 116 2.71 2.39 -23.45
N GLN A 117 3.85 1.91 -22.95
CA GLN A 117 4.59 0.82 -23.59
C GLN A 117 3.78 -0.48 -23.64
N ILE A 118 3.12 -0.86 -22.54
CA ILE A 118 2.24 -2.04 -22.51
C ILE A 118 1.11 -1.87 -23.54
N LEU A 119 0.44 -0.71 -23.53
CA LEU A 119 -0.68 -0.43 -24.42
C LEU A 119 -0.27 -0.43 -25.90
N SER A 120 0.90 0.15 -26.23
CA SER A 120 1.43 0.15 -27.61
C SER A 120 1.62 -1.26 -28.17
N GLN A 121 2.04 -2.21 -27.32
CA GLN A 121 2.29 -3.60 -27.71
C GLN A 121 1.01 -4.41 -27.80
N ASP A 122 0.05 -4.18 -26.89
CA ASP A 122 -1.20 -4.93 -26.82
C ASP A 122 -2.21 -4.47 -27.89
N ALA A 123 -2.30 -3.16 -28.13
CA ALA A 123 -3.27 -2.56 -29.06
C ALA A 123 -2.69 -2.26 -30.46
N ILE A 124 -1.41 -2.60 -30.71
CA ILE A 124 -0.70 -2.31 -31.97
C ILE A 124 -0.80 -0.80 -32.31
N LEU A 125 -0.43 0.03 -31.34
CA LEU A 125 -0.41 1.49 -31.45
C LEU A 125 1.04 1.99 -31.45
N THR A 126 1.28 3.17 -32.01
CA THR A 126 2.52 3.91 -31.74
C THR A 126 2.58 4.35 -30.28
N GLU A 127 3.77 4.70 -29.77
CA GLU A 127 3.91 5.17 -28.38
C GLU A 127 3.10 6.46 -28.15
N ASP A 128 3.10 7.39 -29.12
CA ASP A 128 2.34 8.65 -29.06
C ASP A 128 0.81 8.40 -29.03
N GLU A 129 0.32 7.50 -29.88
CA GLU A 129 -1.10 7.10 -29.87
C GLU A 129 -1.46 6.40 -28.56
N ALA A 130 -0.56 5.60 -27.98
CA ALA A 130 -0.77 4.96 -26.69
C ALA A 130 -0.86 5.98 -25.55
N TYR A 131 0.00 7.01 -25.51
CA TYR A 131 -0.13 8.09 -24.52
C TYR A 131 -1.46 8.84 -24.65
N GLN A 132 -1.86 9.18 -25.88
CA GLN A 132 -3.13 9.86 -26.14
C GLN A 132 -4.33 9.00 -25.77
N THR A 133 -4.27 7.70 -26.05
CA THR A 133 -5.34 6.74 -25.73
C THR A 133 -5.44 6.49 -24.23
N LEU A 134 -4.30 6.43 -23.53
CA LEU A 134 -4.26 6.22 -22.08
C LEU A 134 -4.86 7.42 -21.33
N ASP A 135 -4.58 8.64 -21.80
CA ASP A 135 -5.02 9.93 -21.21
C ASP A 135 -4.96 9.92 -19.67
N LEU A 136 -3.83 9.44 -19.15
CA LEU A 136 -3.69 9.07 -17.74
C LEU A 136 -3.98 10.25 -16.82
N LYS A 137 -3.54 11.45 -17.21
CA LYS A 137 -3.72 12.66 -16.41
C LYS A 137 -5.19 13.04 -16.27
N SER A 138 -5.96 12.97 -17.35
CA SER A 138 -7.39 13.27 -17.30
C SER A 138 -8.14 12.18 -16.53
N TRP A 139 -7.76 10.92 -16.72
CA TRP A 139 -8.32 9.81 -15.95
C TRP A 139 -8.08 9.97 -14.44
N ILE A 140 -6.84 10.27 -14.01
CA ILE A 140 -6.52 10.52 -12.60
C ILE A 140 -7.37 11.67 -12.05
N ARG A 141 -7.44 12.81 -12.76
CA ARG A 141 -8.27 13.95 -12.35
C ARG A 141 -9.74 13.59 -12.19
N SER A 142 -10.25 12.67 -13.00
CA SER A 142 -11.65 12.25 -12.93
C SER A 142 -11.99 11.40 -11.70
N ILE A 143 -11.00 10.75 -11.08
CA ILE A 143 -11.20 9.85 -9.93
C ILE A 143 -10.59 10.38 -8.64
N GLN A 144 -9.69 11.36 -8.72
CA GLN A 144 -8.89 11.82 -7.59
C GLN A 144 -9.76 12.35 -6.45
N ASP A 145 -10.59 13.36 -6.68
CA ASP A 145 -11.34 14.01 -5.61
C ASP A 145 -12.31 13.05 -4.90
N PRO A 146 -13.14 12.23 -5.61
CA PRO A 146 -14.02 11.28 -4.95
C PRO A 146 -13.27 10.23 -4.11
N LEU A 147 -12.10 9.78 -4.59
CA LEU A 147 -11.30 8.79 -3.87
C LEU A 147 -10.54 9.41 -2.69
N LEU A 148 -10.07 10.65 -2.80
CA LEU A 148 -9.46 11.36 -1.66
C LEU A 148 -10.48 11.55 -0.53
N GLU A 149 -11.70 11.98 -0.85
CA GLU A 149 -12.79 12.06 0.14
C GLU A 149 -13.07 10.71 0.79
N LEU A 150 -13.17 9.64 -0.01
CA LEU A 150 -13.43 8.30 0.49
C LEU A 150 -12.32 7.80 1.43
N PHE A 151 -11.06 7.92 1.03
CA PHE A 151 -9.93 7.45 1.83
C PHE A 151 -9.72 8.28 3.09
N SER A 152 -10.01 9.59 3.04
CA SER A 152 -10.03 10.45 4.23
C SER A 152 -11.11 10.01 5.22
N ALA A 153 -12.31 9.67 4.72
CA ALA A 153 -13.39 9.12 5.54
C ALA A 153 -13.04 7.75 6.11
N PHE A 154 -12.39 6.87 5.35
CA PHE A 154 -11.93 5.58 5.85
C PHE A 154 -10.84 5.71 6.90
N ALA A 155 -9.88 6.62 6.71
CA ALA A 155 -8.83 6.91 7.70
C ALA A 155 -9.44 7.44 9.01
N THR A 156 -10.42 8.34 8.90
CA THR A 156 -11.18 8.87 10.04
C THR A 156 -11.99 7.77 10.74
N SER A 157 -12.68 6.92 9.97
CA SER A 157 -13.47 5.81 10.51
C SER A 157 -12.59 4.79 11.22
N HIS A 158 -11.41 4.49 10.68
CA HIS A 158 -10.44 3.59 11.29
C HIS A 158 -9.92 4.11 12.65
N GLU A 159 -9.90 5.43 12.88
CA GLU A 159 -9.51 5.99 14.18
C GLU A 159 -10.56 5.75 15.27
N PHE A 160 -11.84 5.93 14.95
CA PHE A 160 -12.92 5.92 15.95
C PHE A 160 -13.71 4.62 15.99
N ALA A 161 -13.67 3.84 14.91
CA ALA A 161 -14.40 2.60 14.73
C ALA A 161 -13.54 1.53 14.01
N PRO A 162 -12.34 1.18 14.53
CA PRO A 162 -11.42 0.23 13.89
C PRO A 162 -12.01 -1.17 13.66
N GLU A 163 -13.06 -1.54 14.40
CA GLU A 163 -13.79 -2.80 14.22
C GLU A 163 -14.62 -2.85 12.92
N ILE A 164 -14.90 -1.69 12.31
CA ILE A 164 -15.66 -1.58 11.08
C ILE A 164 -14.70 -1.75 9.91
N LYS A 165 -14.85 -2.85 9.18
CA LYS A 165 -14.00 -3.14 8.02
C LYS A 165 -14.32 -2.20 6.86
N THR A 166 -13.47 -1.20 6.68
CA THR A 166 -13.49 -0.27 5.54
C THR A 166 -12.65 -0.79 4.36
N VAL A 167 -11.60 -1.57 4.63
CA VAL A 167 -10.63 -2.08 3.65
C VAL A 167 -11.06 -3.35 2.89
N SER A 168 -12.14 -4.02 3.31
CA SER A 168 -12.66 -5.21 2.61
C SER A 168 -13.68 -4.87 1.52
N LEU A 169 -13.93 -3.58 1.25
CA LEU A 169 -14.76 -3.14 0.14
C LEU A 169 -13.95 -3.22 -1.16
N GLY A 170 -14.12 -4.31 -1.92
CA GLY A 170 -13.51 -4.42 -3.24
C GLY A 170 -13.95 -3.28 -4.17
N VAL A 171 -13.01 -2.74 -4.95
CA VAL A 171 -13.22 -1.57 -5.83
C VAL A 171 -14.42 -1.71 -6.77
N GLY A 172 -14.77 -2.93 -7.18
CA GLY A 172 -15.95 -3.20 -8.00
C GLY A 172 -17.27 -2.72 -7.39
N ASN A 173 -17.36 -2.63 -6.05
CA ASN A 173 -18.54 -2.10 -5.36
C ASN A 173 -18.67 -0.57 -5.49
N LEU A 174 -17.56 0.11 -5.81
CA LEU A 174 -17.50 1.55 -6.04
C LEU A 174 -17.63 1.90 -7.53
N CYS A 175 -17.64 0.89 -8.40
CA CYS A 175 -17.75 1.07 -9.84
C CYS A 175 -19.14 0.66 -10.36
N THR A 176 -19.48 1.16 -11.54
CA THR A 176 -20.61 0.69 -12.33
C THR A 176 -20.11 0.19 -13.67
N GLN A 177 -20.63 -0.97 -14.10
CA GLN A 177 -20.32 -1.55 -15.40
C GLN A 177 -21.28 -0.97 -16.44
N PRO A 178 -20.79 -0.19 -17.42
CA PRO A 178 -21.63 0.23 -18.54
C PRO A 178 -21.96 -0.96 -19.46
N LYS A 179 -23.04 -0.84 -20.25
CA LYS A 179 -23.46 -1.88 -21.22
C LYS A 179 -22.39 -2.22 -22.27
N LYS A 180 -21.49 -1.28 -22.54
CA LYS A 180 -20.27 -1.45 -23.35
C LYS A 180 -19.15 -0.68 -22.67
N GLY A 181 -17.96 -1.29 -22.58
CA GLY A 181 -16.76 -0.67 -22.00
C GLY A 181 -16.36 -1.25 -20.64
N ALA A 182 -15.28 -0.70 -20.09
CA ALA A 182 -14.73 -1.06 -18.78
C ALA A 182 -15.56 -0.50 -17.63
N ALA A 183 -15.41 -1.08 -16.44
CA ALA A 183 -16.00 -0.54 -15.21
C ALA A 183 -15.48 0.89 -14.97
N VAL A 184 -16.38 1.80 -14.61
CA VAL A 184 -16.05 3.20 -14.28
C VAL A 184 -16.41 3.49 -12.83
N LEU A 185 -15.67 4.39 -12.20
CA LEU A 185 -15.96 4.84 -10.84
C LEU A 185 -17.35 5.48 -10.81
N ASP A 186 -18.19 5.05 -9.86
CA ASP A 186 -19.54 5.58 -9.68
C ASP A 186 -19.53 6.53 -8.48
N VAL A 187 -19.55 7.83 -8.77
CA VAL A 187 -19.47 8.89 -7.77
C VAL A 187 -20.57 8.75 -6.70
N ALA A 188 -21.78 8.32 -7.07
CA ALA A 188 -22.87 8.15 -6.10
C ALA A 188 -22.58 7.00 -5.13
N LYS A 189 -21.99 5.90 -5.61
CA LYS A 189 -21.57 4.78 -4.75
C LYS A 189 -20.41 5.18 -3.84
N VAL A 190 -19.46 5.96 -4.37
CA VAL A 190 -18.36 6.51 -3.58
C VAL A 190 -18.89 7.42 -2.48
N SER A 191 -19.71 8.42 -2.81
CA SER A 191 -20.30 9.32 -1.81
C SER A 191 -21.14 8.59 -0.76
N HIS A 192 -21.85 7.53 -1.15
CA HIS A 192 -22.57 6.68 -0.20
C HIS A 192 -21.62 5.96 0.77
N ALA A 193 -20.53 5.38 0.25
CA ALA A 193 -19.51 4.73 1.08
C ALA A 193 -18.81 5.73 2.02
N THR A 194 -18.48 6.92 1.53
CA THR A 194 -17.91 8.03 2.32
C THR A 194 -18.84 8.41 3.47
N THR A 195 -20.11 8.68 3.16
CA THR A 195 -21.13 9.07 4.16
C THR A 195 -21.32 7.97 5.21
N LYS A 196 -21.33 6.70 4.77
CA LYS A 196 -21.45 5.56 5.68
C LYS A 196 -20.26 5.47 6.63
N ALA A 197 -19.04 5.58 6.12
CA ALA A 197 -17.83 5.51 6.95
C ALA A 197 -17.78 6.63 8.00
N LEU A 198 -18.22 7.85 7.64
CA LEU A 198 -18.34 8.96 8.58
C LEU A 198 -19.44 8.74 9.61
N ALA A 199 -20.62 8.26 9.19
CA ALA A 199 -21.73 7.96 10.12
C ALA A 199 -21.35 6.87 11.13
N ASP A 200 -20.62 5.86 10.67
CA ASP A 200 -20.07 4.78 11.48
C ASP A 200 -19.10 5.32 12.55
N ALA A 201 -18.27 6.32 12.20
CA ALA A 201 -17.39 7.02 13.14
C ALA A 201 -18.17 7.92 14.13
N GLU A 202 -19.15 8.68 13.64
CA GLU A 202 -20.02 9.56 14.45
C GLU A 202 -20.85 8.77 15.46
N ALA A 203 -21.14 7.49 15.20
CA ALA A 203 -21.81 6.62 16.16
C ALA A 203 -20.91 6.24 17.37
N LYS A 204 -19.59 6.43 17.26
CA LYS A 204 -18.60 6.05 18.29
C LYS A 204 -18.04 7.23 19.08
N THR A 205 -18.17 8.45 18.57
CA THR A 205 -17.58 9.64 19.18
C THR A 205 -18.37 10.92 18.86
N ASP A 206 -17.91 12.07 19.34
CA ASP A 206 -18.52 13.36 19.04
C ASP A 206 -18.37 13.74 17.56
N LYS A 207 -19.46 14.18 16.94
CA LYS A 207 -19.51 14.55 15.52
C LYS A 207 -18.50 15.63 15.13
N LYS A 208 -18.23 16.62 15.99
CA LYS A 208 -17.25 17.67 15.68
C LYS A 208 -15.84 17.10 15.63
N LYS A 209 -15.52 16.11 16.46
CA LYS A 209 -14.22 15.42 16.41
C LYS A 209 -14.04 14.67 15.10
N VAL A 210 -15.05 13.92 14.67
CA VAL A 210 -15.02 13.21 13.38
C VAL A 210 -14.77 14.18 12.24
N GLN A 211 -15.54 15.27 12.16
CA GLN A 211 -15.39 16.25 11.09
C GLN A 211 -14.01 16.92 11.09
N ASN A 212 -13.45 17.20 12.26
CA ASN A 212 -12.11 17.79 12.36
C ASN A 212 -11.04 16.85 11.81
N ILE A 213 -11.04 15.56 12.17
CA ILE A 213 -10.07 14.58 11.65
C ILE A 213 -10.27 14.36 10.14
N TYR A 214 -11.53 14.28 9.69
CA TYR A 214 -11.83 14.16 8.26
C TYR A 214 -11.28 15.34 7.45
N ASN A 215 -11.49 16.57 7.92
CA ASN A 215 -10.94 17.75 7.23
C ASN A 215 -9.41 17.77 7.26
N GLN A 216 -8.78 17.38 8.37
CA GLN A 216 -7.33 17.29 8.48
C GLN A 216 -6.69 16.25 7.55
N THR A 217 -7.41 15.17 7.25
CA THR A 217 -6.92 14.10 6.35
C THR A 217 -7.14 14.42 4.87
N LEU A 218 -8.05 15.34 4.57
CA LEU A 218 -8.40 15.77 3.21
C LEU A 218 -7.49 16.89 2.69
N GLU A 219 -6.89 17.69 3.59
CA GLU A 219 -5.93 18.78 3.29
C GLU A 219 -4.55 18.27 2.86
#